data_AF-A0A527VUH2-F1
#
_entry.id   AF-A0A527VUH2-F1
#
_cell.length_a   1.000
_cell.length_b   1.000
_cell.length_c   1.000
_cell.angle_alpha   90.00
_cell.angle_beta   90.00
_cell.angle_gamma   90.00
#
_symmetry.space_group_name_H-M   'P 1'
#
loop_
_entity.id
_entity.type
_entity.pdbx_description
1 polymer ?
#
loop_
_entity_poly.entity_id
_entity_poly.type
_entity_poly.pdbx_seq_one_letter_code
_entity_poly.pdbx_strand_id
1 'polypeptide(L)'
;SVGGFLEVGSMATAAQAGALFGFQLIWAVVLGTICIIFLVEMAGRFAAVSHHTITDGIRERFGFNAFIWPLLATLLVNFLVLSAEIGGVAIAAELATGISFQWWALPVAFLAWLLLWKGTFGLIEKGVSTLGLVTLCFVVAALMLRPEWKEVAVGAVPSLPHHDTAKYWFMAVSILGASISPFLFMFYSSGAIEDQWDKSY
;
A
#
# COMPACT_ATOMS: atom_id res chain seq x y z
N SER A 1 1.13 -7.60 10.45
CA SER A 1 1.92 -7.92 9.23
C SER A 1 2.27 -6.64 8.48
N VAL A 2 3.54 -6.39 8.15
CA VAL A 2 4.00 -5.15 7.46
C VAL A 2 3.76 -5.19 5.95
N GLY A 3 3.51 -6.37 5.37
CA GLY A 3 3.47 -6.54 3.92
C GLY A 3 2.34 -5.82 3.19
N GLY A 4 1.26 -5.42 3.88
CA GLY A 4 0.19 -4.62 3.26
C GLY A 4 0.63 -3.21 2.84
N PHE A 5 1.72 -2.69 3.42
CA PHE A 5 2.20 -1.33 3.14
C PHE A 5 3.20 -1.26 1.98
N LEU A 6 3.55 -2.40 1.36
CA LEU A 6 4.53 -2.49 0.30
C LEU A 6 3.86 -2.96 -0.99
N GLU A 7 3.23 -2.00 -1.65
CA GLU A 7 2.56 -2.22 -2.93
C GLU A 7 3.45 -1.73 -4.07
N VAL A 8 3.43 -2.44 -5.20
CA VAL A 8 4.13 -2.06 -6.43
C VAL A 8 3.76 -0.64 -6.86
N GLY A 9 2.50 -0.24 -6.68
CA GLY A 9 2.03 1.12 -6.98
C GLY A 9 2.73 2.19 -6.13
N SER A 10 2.85 1.97 -4.83
CA SER A 10 3.54 2.88 -3.90
C SER A 10 5.04 2.96 -4.20
N MET A 11 5.67 1.81 -4.50
CA MET A 11 7.09 1.74 -4.85
C MET A 11 7.38 2.43 -6.19
N ALA A 12 6.56 2.19 -7.21
CA ALA A 12 6.73 2.79 -8.54
C ALA A 12 6.52 4.30 -8.51
N THR A 13 5.49 4.79 -7.81
CA THR A 13 5.23 6.22 -7.67
C THR A 13 6.32 6.92 -6.87
N ALA A 14 6.80 6.33 -5.76
CA ALA A 14 7.92 6.87 -5.00
C ALA A 14 9.24 6.87 -5.80
N ALA A 15 9.54 5.80 -6.54
CA ALA A 15 10.72 5.73 -7.40
C ALA A 15 10.67 6.77 -8.53
N GLN A 16 9.51 6.94 -9.17
CA GLN A 16 9.30 7.95 -10.21
C GLN A 16 9.42 9.37 -9.65
N ALA A 17 8.88 9.62 -8.45
CA ALA A 17 9.00 10.90 -7.76
C ALA A 17 10.45 11.24 -7.43
N GLY A 18 11.21 10.25 -6.92
CA GLY A 18 12.64 10.41 -6.63
C GLY A 18 13.48 10.67 -7.90
N ALA A 19 13.16 10.00 -9.01
CA ALA A 19 13.85 10.21 -10.28
C ALA A 19 13.60 11.61 -10.89
N LEU A 20 12.41 12.17 -10.69
CA LEU A 20 12.02 13.47 -11.27
C LEU A 20 12.37 14.66 -10.37
N PHE A 21 12.16 14.54 -9.06
CA PHE A 21 12.23 15.65 -8.10
C PHE A 21 13.21 15.41 -6.95
N GLY A 22 13.98 14.32 -6.97
CA GLY A 22 14.91 13.97 -5.91
C GLY A 22 14.19 13.81 -4.57
N PHE A 23 14.73 14.46 -3.53
CA PHE A 23 14.19 14.38 -2.17
C PHE A 23 13.05 15.37 -1.87
N GLN A 24 12.62 16.20 -2.82
CA GLN A 24 11.62 17.26 -2.59
C GLN A 24 10.21 16.76 -2.27
N LEU A 25 9.91 15.49 -2.54
CA LEU A 25 8.60 14.88 -2.29
C LEU A 25 8.58 13.97 -1.05
N ILE A 26 9.66 13.95 -0.26
CA ILE A 26 9.71 13.18 0.98
C ILE A 26 8.62 13.63 1.96
N TRP A 27 8.34 14.94 2.04
CA TRP A 27 7.26 15.45 2.89
C TRP A 27 5.90 14.81 2.58
N ALA A 28 5.61 14.49 1.30
CA ALA A 28 4.36 13.85 0.90
C ALA A 28 4.29 12.40 1.41
N VAL A 29 5.42 11.67 1.38
CA VAL A 29 5.53 10.32 1.95
C VAL A 29 5.35 10.36 3.47
N VAL A 30 5.99 11.31 4.15
CA VAL A 30 5.87 11.50 5.60
C VAL A 30 4.43 11.83 5.98
N LEU A 31 3.78 12.76 5.27
CA LEU A 31 2.39 13.13 5.48
C LEU A 31 1.46 11.93 5.26
N GLY A 32 1.65 11.19 4.15
CA GLY A 32 0.89 9.97 3.86
C GLY A 32 1.02 8.93 4.96
N THR A 33 2.23 8.75 5.49
CA THR A 33 2.53 7.85 6.61
C THR A 33 1.81 8.27 7.88
N ILE A 34 1.82 9.57 8.22
CA ILE A 34 1.09 10.09 9.37
C ILE A 34 -0.42 9.85 9.20
N CYS A 35 -0.97 10.19 8.02
CA CYS A 35 -2.39 10.00 7.72
C CYS A 35 -2.83 8.54 7.85
N ILE A 36 -2.06 7.58 7.29
CA ILE A 36 -2.43 6.17 7.37
C ILE A 36 -2.30 5.62 8.79
N ILE A 37 -1.33 6.08 9.60
CA ILE A 37 -1.24 5.72 11.02
C ILE A 37 -2.52 6.11 11.76
N PHE A 38 -2.97 7.36 11.60
CA PHE A 38 -4.22 7.81 12.20
C PHE A 38 -5.43 7.02 11.70
N LEU A 39 -5.52 6.77 10.40
CA LEU A 39 -6.65 6.03 9.82
C LEU A 39 -6.70 4.58 10.30
N VAL A 40 -5.56 3.90 10.36
CA VAL A 40 -5.48 2.51 10.85
C VAL A 40 -5.77 2.45 12.35
N GLU A 41 -5.29 3.41 13.14
CA GLU A 41 -5.60 3.49 14.57
C GLU A 41 -7.09 3.71 14.83
N MET A 42 -7.71 4.66 14.10
CA MET A 42 -9.15 4.90 14.18
C MET A 42 -9.97 3.69 13.74
N ALA A 43 -9.54 3.02 12.67
CA ALA A 43 -10.17 1.80 12.17
C ALA A 43 -10.11 0.65 13.18
N GLY A 44 -8.94 0.44 13.79
CA GLY A 44 -8.73 -0.56 14.84
C GLY A 44 -9.59 -0.28 16.08
N ARG A 45 -9.60 0.96 16.56
CA ARG A 45 -10.45 1.36 17.70
C ARG A 45 -11.94 1.20 17.40
N PHE A 46 -12.37 1.57 16.20
CA PHE A 46 -13.76 1.39 15.79
C PHE A 46 -14.14 -0.09 15.81
N ALA A 47 -13.31 -0.96 15.24
CA ALA A 47 -13.53 -2.41 15.21
C ALA A 47 -13.56 -3.02 16.61
N ALA A 48 -12.61 -2.65 17.47
CA ALA A 48 -12.51 -3.14 18.85
C ALA A 48 -13.70 -2.74 19.73
N VAL A 49 -14.22 -1.51 19.57
CA VAL A 49 -15.33 -1.00 20.40
C VAL A 49 -16.70 -1.42 19.87
N SER A 50 -16.87 -1.44 18.54
CA SER A 50 -18.17 -1.74 17.91
C SER A 50 -18.38 -3.23 17.66
N HIS A 51 -17.32 -4.06 17.65
CA HIS A 51 -17.32 -5.45 17.17
C HIS A 51 -17.88 -5.63 15.75
N HIS A 52 -17.93 -4.54 14.97
CA HIS A 52 -18.36 -4.54 13.58
C HIS A 52 -17.22 -4.06 12.68
N THR A 53 -17.12 -4.63 11.49
CA THR A 53 -16.19 -4.10 10.48
C THR A 53 -16.64 -2.71 10.07
N ILE A 54 -15.73 -1.87 9.56
CA ILE A 54 -16.10 -0.57 8.99
C ILE A 54 -17.19 -0.74 7.92
N THR A 55 -17.10 -1.81 7.12
CA THR A 55 -18.09 -2.13 6.09
C THR A 55 -19.47 -2.45 6.66
N ASP A 56 -19.54 -3.21 7.75
CA ASP A 56 -20.81 -3.54 8.41
C ASP A 56 -21.41 -2.31 9.09
N GLY A 57 -20.58 -1.50 9.76
CA GLY A 57 -21.01 -0.27 10.41
C GLY A 57 -21.58 0.77 9.42
N ILE A 58 -21.01 0.88 8.22
CA ILE A 58 -21.57 1.74 7.16
C ILE A 58 -22.91 1.20 6.69
N ARG A 59 -23.00 -0.11 6.45
CA ARG A 59 -24.23 -0.76 5.97
C ARG A 59 -25.37 -0.66 6.98
N GLU A 60 -25.09 -0.85 8.27
CA GLU A 60 -26.10 -0.81 9.33
C GLU A 60 -26.61 0.61 9.57
N ARG A 61 -25.71 1.60 9.58
CA ARG A 61 -26.08 3.00 9.90
C ARG A 61 -26.65 3.78 8.73
N PHE A 62 -26.13 3.57 7.51
CA PHE A 62 -26.52 4.35 6.33
C PHE A 62 -27.38 3.56 5.34
N GLY A 63 -27.60 2.26 5.60
CA GLY A 63 -28.38 1.37 4.75
C GLY A 63 -27.62 0.89 3.50
N PHE A 64 -28.19 -0.10 2.83
CA PHE A 64 -27.57 -0.77 1.68
C PHE A 64 -27.33 0.18 0.48
N ASN A 65 -28.24 1.12 0.23
CA ASN A 65 -28.15 2.04 -0.90
C ASN A 65 -26.96 3.00 -0.80
N ALA A 66 -26.62 3.44 0.43
CA ALA A 66 -25.44 4.27 0.66
C ALA A 66 -24.15 3.43 0.62
N PHE A 67 -24.21 2.16 1.03
CA PHE A 67 -23.07 1.25 1.05
C PHE A 67 -22.59 0.80 -0.35
N ILE A 68 -23.48 0.75 -1.33
CA ILE A 68 -23.13 0.34 -2.71
C ILE A 68 -22.01 1.23 -3.30
N TRP A 69 -22.03 2.54 -3.05
CA TRP A 69 -21.03 3.45 -3.62
C TRP A 69 -19.61 3.20 -3.09
N PRO A 70 -19.36 3.19 -1.77
CA PRO A 70 -18.07 2.78 -1.22
C PRO A 70 -17.65 1.36 -1.63
N LEU A 71 -18.60 0.43 -1.71
CA LEU A 71 -18.33 -0.95 -2.12
C LEU A 71 -17.79 -1.00 -3.56
N LEU A 72 -18.46 -0.35 -4.50
CA LEU A 72 -18.03 -0.31 -5.91
C LEU A 72 -16.68 0.42 -6.06
N ALA A 73 -16.49 1.53 -5.37
CA ALA A 73 -15.21 2.25 -5.38
C ALA A 73 -14.07 1.38 -4.85
N THR A 74 -14.30 0.70 -3.72
CA THR A 74 -13.30 -0.20 -3.11
C THR A 74 -13.02 -1.40 -4.02
N LEU A 75 -14.04 -1.98 -4.63
CA LEU A 75 -13.88 -3.09 -5.57
C LEU A 75 -13.01 -2.68 -6.77
N LEU A 76 -13.29 -1.51 -7.35
CA LEU A 76 -12.52 -0.98 -8.47
C LEU A 76 -11.06 -0.72 -8.07
N VAL A 77 -10.83 -0.10 -6.92
CA VAL A 77 -9.47 0.16 -6.43
C VAL A 77 -8.71 -1.14 -6.18
N ASN A 78 -9.32 -2.12 -5.52
CA ASN A 78 -8.70 -3.43 -5.30
C ASN A 78 -8.38 -4.15 -6.62
N PHE A 79 -9.26 -4.03 -7.62
CA PHE A 79 -9.00 -4.61 -8.95
C PHE A 79 -7.79 -3.96 -9.63
N LEU A 80 -7.65 -2.63 -9.52
CA LEU A 80 -6.51 -1.90 -10.06
C LEU A 80 -5.21 -2.24 -9.33
N VAL A 81 -5.26 -2.32 -8.00
CA VAL A 81 -4.12 -2.75 -7.17
C VAL A 81 -3.69 -4.17 -7.55
N LEU A 82 -4.62 -5.12 -7.59
CA LEU A 82 -4.32 -6.51 -7.97
C LEU A 82 -3.69 -6.59 -9.37
N SER A 83 -4.21 -5.82 -10.31
CA SER A 83 -3.66 -5.73 -11.67
C SER A 83 -2.22 -5.18 -11.66
N ALA A 84 -1.96 -4.16 -10.85
CA ALA A 84 -0.63 -3.58 -10.69
C ALA A 84 0.35 -4.55 -10.04
N GLU A 85 -0.07 -5.31 -9.03
CA GLU A 85 0.74 -6.33 -8.35
C GLU A 85 1.13 -7.47 -9.30
N ILE A 86 0.16 -8.02 -10.05
CA ILE A 86 0.42 -9.05 -11.07
C ILE A 86 1.38 -8.51 -12.14
N GLY A 87 1.17 -7.28 -12.59
CA GLY A 87 2.06 -6.60 -13.54
C GLY A 87 3.47 -6.43 -12.98
N GLY A 88 3.61 -6.01 -11.72
CA GLY A 88 4.90 -5.84 -11.05
C GLY A 88 5.69 -7.14 -10.95
N VAL A 89 5.05 -8.24 -10.56
CA VAL A 89 5.69 -9.56 -10.51
C VAL A 89 6.07 -10.04 -11.91
N ALA A 90 5.23 -9.81 -12.92
CA ALA A 90 5.54 -10.17 -14.30
C ALA A 90 6.74 -9.39 -14.87
N ILE A 91 6.85 -8.09 -14.56
CA ILE A 91 8.02 -7.26 -14.92
C ILE A 91 9.27 -7.76 -14.19
N ALA A 92 9.17 -8.10 -12.91
CA ALA A 92 10.28 -8.67 -12.15
C ALA A 92 10.76 -10.01 -12.75
N ALA A 93 9.82 -10.86 -13.19
CA ALA A 93 10.14 -12.11 -13.87
C ALA A 93 10.77 -11.89 -15.25
N GLU A 94 10.32 -10.88 -15.99
CA GLU A 94 10.96 -10.45 -17.24
C GLU A 94 12.42 -10.01 -17.00
N LEU A 95 12.68 -9.19 -15.98
CA LEU A 95 14.05 -8.78 -15.64
C LEU A 95 14.94 -9.98 -15.25
N ALA A 96 14.37 -10.99 -14.59
CA ALA A 96 15.12 -12.17 -14.14
C ALA A 96 15.40 -13.18 -15.26
N THR A 97 14.49 -13.32 -16.22
CA THR A 97 14.53 -14.38 -17.24
C THR A 97 14.84 -13.89 -18.64
N GLY A 98 14.71 -12.58 -18.90
CA GLY A 98 14.83 -11.99 -20.23
C GLY A 98 13.66 -12.29 -21.17
N ILE A 99 12.61 -12.96 -20.69
CA ILE A 99 11.41 -13.30 -21.47
C ILE A 99 10.36 -12.20 -21.28
N SER A 100 9.73 -11.77 -22.38
CA SER A 100 8.75 -10.68 -22.37
C SER A 100 7.61 -10.89 -21.35
N PHE A 101 7.24 -9.81 -20.66
CA PHE A 101 6.17 -9.73 -19.65
C PHE A 101 4.87 -10.47 -20.01
N GLN A 102 4.47 -10.47 -21.29
CA GLN A 102 3.21 -11.06 -21.75
C GLN A 102 3.09 -12.55 -21.41
N TRP A 103 4.23 -13.26 -21.42
CA TRP A 103 4.29 -14.69 -21.11
C TRP A 103 4.24 -14.97 -19.60
N TRP A 104 4.58 -13.98 -18.77
CA TRP A 104 4.59 -14.09 -17.31
C TRP A 104 3.28 -13.66 -16.66
N ALA A 105 2.50 -12.81 -17.31
CA ALA A 105 1.22 -12.34 -16.77
C ALA A 105 0.25 -13.49 -16.43
N LEU A 106 0.07 -14.46 -17.35
CA LEU A 106 -0.86 -15.57 -17.15
C LEU A 106 -0.40 -16.55 -16.05
N PRO A 107 0.88 -17.02 -16.03
CA PRO A 107 1.38 -17.87 -14.96
C PRO A 107 1.33 -17.20 -13.58
N VAL A 108 1.67 -15.92 -13.48
CA VAL A 108 1.63 -15.17 -12.21
C VAL A 108 0.20 -15.08 -11.68
N ALA A 109 -0.77 -14.72 -12.54
CA ALA A 109 -2.17 -14.67 -12.15
C ALA A 109 -2.69 -16.04 -11.70
N PHE A 110 -2.30 -17.12 -12.40
CA PHE A 110 -2.68 -18.48 -12.03
C PHE A 110 -2.07 -18.91 -10.69
N LEU A 111 -0.79 -18.59 -10.45
CA LEU A 111 -0.14 -18.87 -9.17
C LEU A 111 -0.78 -18.09 -8.02
N ALA A 112 -1.09 -16.82 -8.23
CA ALA A 112 -1.81 -16.00 -7.25
C ALA A 112 -3.18 -16.62 -6.92
N TRP A 113 -3.95 -17.01 -7.94
CA TRP A 113 -5.24 -17.69 -7.76
C TRP A 113 -5.10 -19.02 -7.01
N LEU A 114 -4.10 -19.83 -7.35
CA LEU A 114 -3.83 -21.11 -6.69
C LEU A 114 -3.42 -20.92 -5.22
N LEU A 115 -2.62 -19.90 -4.93
CA LEU A 115 -2.27 -19.50 -3.55
C LEU A 115 -3.49 -19.04 -2.77
N LEU A 116 -4.42 -18.30 -3.37
CA LEU A 116 -5.67 -17.92 -2.70
C LEU A 116 -6.57 -19.13 -2.43
N TRP A 117 -6.61 -20.11 -3.34
CA TRP A 117 -7.45 -21.31 -3.18
C TRP A 117 -6.88 -22.31 -2.17
N LYS A 118 -5.56 -22.51 -2.16
CA LYS A 118 -4.89 -23.52 -1.32
C LYS A 118 -4.15 -22.96 -0.11
N GLY A 119 -3.94 -21.65 -0.06
CA GLY A 119 -3.20 -20.99 1.01
C GLY A 119 -4.01 -20.96 2.30
N THR A 120 -3.45 -21.55 3.35
CA THR A 120 -3.95 -21.32 4.70
C THR A 120 -3.47 -19.95 5.20
N PHE A 121 -4.26 -19.29 6.05
CA PHE A 121 -3.97 -17.95 6.57
C PHE A 121 -2.55 -17.88 7.17
N GLY A 122 -2.16 -18.87 7.97
CA GLY A 122 -0.83 -18.92 8.59
C GLY A 122 0.34 -19.08 7.60
N LEU A 123 0.12 -19.66 6.40
CA LEU A 123 1.14 -19.75 5.36
C LEU A 123 1.29 -18.42 4.61
N ILE A 124 0.17 -17.74 4.36
CA ILE A 124 0.17 -16.39 3.77
C ILE A 124 0.87 -15.41 4.71
N GLU A 125 0.52 -15.43 6.01
CA GLU A 125 1.11 -14.51 6.98
C GLU A 125 2.61 -14.73 7.18
N LYS A 126 3.06 -15.99 7.34
CA LYS A 126 4.48 -16.32 7.45
C LYS A 126 5.25 -16.01 6.16
N GLY A 127 4.64 -16.27 5.00
CA GLY A 127 5.22 -15.98 3.69
C GLY A 127 5.44 -14.48 3.51
N VAL A 128 4.40 -13.67 3.77
CA VAL A 128 4.46 -12.20 3.70
C VAL A 128 5.44 -11.64 4.73
N SER A 129 5.48 -12.17 5.95
CA SER A 129 6.45 -11.74 6.96
C SER A 129 7.90 -12.02 6.54
N THR A 130 8.14 -13.14 5.84
CA THR A 130 9.48 -13.48 5.32
C THR A 130 9.84 -12.58 4.14
N LEU A 131 8.89 -12.31 3.23
CA LEU A 131 9.09 -11.36 2.14
C LEU A 131 9.34 -9.93 2.65
N GLY A 132 8.74 -9.55 3.79
CA GLY A 132 9.03 -8.28 4.46
C GLY A 132 10.49 -8.11 4.89
N LEU A 133 11.26 -9.20 5.04
CA LEU A 133 12.70 -9.12 5.29
C LEU A 133 13.46 -8.60 4.06
N VAL A 134 12.93 -8.78 2.84
CA VAL A 134 13.52 -8.24 1.61
C VAL A 134 13.52 -6.70 1.61
N THR A 135 12.57 -6.08 2.32
CA THR A 135 12.54 -4.63 2.53
C THR A 135 13.79 -4.13 3.26
N LEU A 136 14.41 -4.96 4.11
CA LEU A 136 15.68 -4.61 4.75
C LEU A 136 16.80 -4.46 3.71
N CYS A 137 16.76 -5.20 2.60
CA CYS A 137 17.72 -5.02 1.50
C CYS A 137 17.62 -3.63 0.88
N PHE A 138 16.40 -3.08 0.74
CA PHE A 138 16.20 -1.70 0.27
C PHE A 138 16.77 -0.68 1.26
N VAL A 139 16.61 -0.91 2.56
CA VAL A 139 17.21 -0.05 3.60
C VAL A 139 18.73 -0.09 3.52
N VAL A 140 19.32 -1.28 3.40
CA VAL A 140 20.78 -1.43 3.26
C VAL A 140 21.26 -0.74 1.98
N ALA A 141 20.58 -0.93 0.85
CA ALA A 141 20.92 -0.27 -0.41
C ALA A 141 20.88 1.27 -0.26
N ALA A 142 19.83 1.81 0.36
CA ALA A 142 19.70 3.24 0.62
C ALA A 142 20.84 3.78 1.49
N LEU A 143 21.29 3.03 2.50
CA LEU A 143 22.44 3.40 3.32
C LEU A 143 23.76 3.36 2.54
N MET A 144 23.94 2.38 1.65
CA MET A 144 25.13 2.25 0.80
C MET A 144 25.25 3.35 -0.24
N LEU A 145 24.13 3.89 -0.71
CA LEU A 145 24.08 5.07 -1.60
C LEU A 145 24.64 6.34 -0.95
N ARG A 146 24.87 6.35 0.37
CA ARG A 146 25.36 7.50 1.17
C ARG A 146 24.68 8.82 0.79
N PRO A 147 23.33 8.90 0.91
CA PRO A 147 22.62 10.12 0.60
C PRO A 147 23.09 11.25 1.53
N GLU A 148 23.06 12.48 1.03
CA GLU A 148 23.23 13.64 1.88
C GLU A 148 22.02 13.76 2.81
N TRP A 149 22.17 13.29 4.06
CA TRP A 149 21.12 13.33 5.07
C TRP A 149 20.53 14.73 5.31
N LYS A 150 21.31 15.77 5.02
CA LYS A 150 20.86 17.15 5.07
C LYS A 150 19.78 17.44 4.02
N GLU A 151 19.95 16.96 2.79
CA GLU A 151 18.97 17.11 1.72
C GLU A 151 17.70 16.31 2.01
N VAL A 152 17.84 15.11 2.57
CA VAL A 152 16.71 14.27 3.02
C VAL A 152 15.90 15.00 4.10
N ALA A 153 16.57 15.59 5.09
CA ALA A 153 15.91 16.34 6.16
C ALA A 153 15.23 17.62 5.66
N VAL A 154 15.85 18.32 4.70
CA VAL A 154 15.24 19.50 4.05
C VAL A 154 14.02 19.08 3.22
N GLY A 155 14.10 17.97 2.48
CA GLY A 155 13.00 17.44 1.68
C GLY A 155 11.81 16.91 2.50
N ALA A 156 12.01 16.62 3.78
CA ALA A 156 10.94 16.29 4.71
C ALA A 156 10.07 17.52 5.10
N VAL A 157 10.58 18.73 4.88
CA VAL A 157 9.82 19.97 5.05
C VAL A 157 9.12 20.31 3.73
N PRO A 158 7.82 20.67 3.73
CA PRO A 158 7.12 21.05 2.51
C PRO A 158 7.83 22.17 1.76
N SER A 159 8.27 21.88 0.54
CA SER A 159 8.94 22.84 -0.34
C SER A 159 8.03 23.21 -1.52
N LEU A 160 8.15 24.43 -2.02
CA LEU A 160 7.50 24.82 -3.26
C LEU A 160 8.25 24.23 -4.46
N PRO A 161 7.54 23.85 -5.55
CA PRO A 161 8.18 23.32 -6.75
C PRO A 161 9.09 24.35 -7.38
N HIS A 162 10.32 23.94 -7.69
CA HIS A 162 11.25 24.79 -8.43
C HIS A 162 10.96 24.80 -9.94
N HIS A 163 10.48 23.68 -10.51
CA HIS A 163 10.12 23.51 -11.92
C HIS A 163 8.94 22.52 -12.07
N ASP A 164 8.18 22.61 -13.17
CA ASP A 164 7.08 21.70 -13.51
C ASP A 164 6.02 21.51 -12.40
N THR A 165 5.47 22.63 -11.90
CA THR A 165 4.45 22.68 -10.83
C THR A 165 3.31 21.67 -11.00
N ALA A 166 2.80 21.49 -12.22
CA ALA A 166 1.71 20.55 -12.48
C ALA A 166 2.13 19.09 -12.22
N LYS A 167 3.33 18.69 -12.67
CA LYS A 167 3.86 17.34 -12.42
C LYS A 167 4.23 17.15 -10.96
N TYR A 168 4.76 18.18 -10.31
CA TYR A 168 5.10 18.12 -8.88
C TYR A 168 3.87 17.83 -8.03
N TRP A 169 2.80 18.59 -8.19
CA TRP A 169 1.56 18.36 -7.45
C TRP A 169 0.87 17.07 -7.84
N PHE A 170 0.93 16.68 -9.12
CA PHE A 170 0.44 15.37 -9.56
C PHE A 170 1.15 14.24 -8.81
N MET A 171 2.50 14.25 -8.78
CA MET A 171 3.28 13.23 -8.08
C MET A 171 3.04 13.25 -6.56
N ALA A 172 2.90 14.43 -5.95
CA ALA A 172 2.58 14.55 -4.53
C ALA A 172 1.23 13.90 -4.20
N VAL A 173 0.19 14.18 -5.00
CA VAL A 173 -1.14 13.57 -4.84
C VAL A 173 -1.08 12.07 -5.15
N SER A 174 -0.31 11.63 -6.13
CA SER A 174 -0.12 10.21 -6.45
C SER A 174 0.53 9.45 -5.30
N ILE A 175 1.55 10.01 -4.64
CA ILE A 175 2.18 9.40 -3.45
C ILE A 175 1.16 9.27 -2.32
N LEU A 176 0.39 10.32 -2.04
CA LEU A 176 -0.63 10.30 -0.99
C LEU A 176 -1.72 9.28 -1.30
N GLY A 177 -2.20 9.24 -2.55
CA GLY A 177 -3.21 8.29 -2.99
C GLY A 177 -2.72 6.83 -2.95
N ALA A 178 -1.46 6.57 -3.32
CA ALA A 178 -0.86 5.24 -3.26
C ALA A 178 -0.51 4.81 -1.83
N SER A 179 -0.34 5.76 -0.89
CA SER A 179 -0.06 5.45 0.52
C SER A 179 -1.32 5.19 1.34
N ILE A 180 -2.44 5.82 0.95
CA ILE A 180 -3.72 5.76 1.68
C ILE A 180 -4.70 4.86 0.90
N SER A 181 -4.34 3.59 0.76
CA SER A 181 -5.17 2.62 0.04
C SER A 181 -6.38 2.17 0.89
N PRO A 182 -7.63 2.25 0.36
CA PRO A 182 -8.84 1.96 1.13
C PRO A 182 -8.92 0.55 1.72
N PHE A 183 -8.34 -0.43 1.04
CA PHE A 183 -8.35 -1.81 1.51
C PHE A 183 -7.54 -1.99 2.80
N LEU A 184 -6.54 -1.15 3.07
CA LEU A 184 -5.68 -1.29 4.25
C LEU A 184 -6.49 -1.13 5.53
N PHE A 185 -7.21 -0.02 5.68
CA PHE A 185 -7.99 0.20 6.90
C PHE A 185 -9.19 -0.75 7.01
N MET A 186 -9.75 -1.22 5.89
CA MET A 186 -10.79 -2.26 5.91
C MET A 186 -10.23 -3.61 6.34
N PHE A 187 -9.07 -4.01 5.81
CA PHE A 187 -8.39 -5.25 6.18
C PHE A 187 -7.98 -5.24 7.66
N TYR A 188 -7.40 -4.14 8.14
CA TYR A 188 -7.05 -4.00 9.56
C TYR A 188 -8.29 -4.02 10.47
N SER A 189 -9.40 -3.42 10.04
CA SER A 189 -10.68 -3.50 10.78
C SER A 189 -11.19 -4.94 10.88
N SER A 190 -11.13 -5.72 9.80
CA SER A 190 -11.54 -7.14 9.84
C SER A 190 -10.58 -8.01 10.65
N GLY A 191 -9.26 -7.78 10.53
CA GLY A 191 -8.25 -8.49 11.31
C GLY A 191 -8.38 -8.25 12.81
N ALA A 192 -8.68 -7.01 13.23
CA ALA A 192 -8.90 -6.69 14.63
C ALA A 192 -10.09 -7.45 15.26
N ILE A 193 -11.12 -7.77 14.46
CA ILE A 193 -12.28 -8.55 14.92
C ILE A 193 -11.93 -10.03 15.01
N GLU A 194 -11.21 -10.56 14.03
CA GLU A 194 -10.74 -11.95 14.03
C GLU A 194 -9.81 -12.24 15.21
N ASP A 195 -8.90 -11.31 15.50
CA ASP A 195 -7.98 -11.37 16.66
C ASP A 195 -8.67 -11.03 18.00
N GLN A 196 -9.97 -10.76 17.99
CA GLN A 196 -10.80 -10.41 19.16
C GLN A 196 -10.21 -9.27 20.02
N TRP A 197 -9.81 -8.18 19.37
CA TRP A 197 -9.36 -7.00 20.11
C TRP A 197 -10.50 -6.42 20.96
N ASP A 198 -10.22 -6.16 22.23
CA ASP A 198 -11.16 -5.56 23.20
C ASP A 198 -10.65 -4.18 23.63
N LYS A 199 -11.47 -3.42 24.37
CA LYS A 199 -11.23 -2.04 24.85
C LYS A 199 -9.95 -1.82 25.65
N SER A 200 -9.21 -2.87 26.00
CA SER A 200 -7.89 -2.74 26.63
C SER A 200 -6.74 -2.55 25.63
N TYR A 201 -7.01 -2.67 24.32
CA TYR A 201 -6.09 -2.36 23.22
C TYR A 201 -6.37 -0.97 22.63
#